data_AF-V9H8C3-F1
#
_entry.id   AF-V9H8C3-F1
#
_cell.length_a   1.000
_cell.length_b   1.000
_cell.length_c   1.000
_cell.angle_alpha   90.00
_cell.angle_beta   90.00
_cell.angle_gamma   90.00
#
_symmetry.space_group_name_H-M   'P 1'
#
loop_
_entity.id
_entity.type
_entity.pdbx_description
1 polymer ?
#
loop_
_entity_poly.entity_id
_entity_poly.type
_entity_poly.pdbx_seq_one_letter_code
_entity_poly.pdbx_strand_id
1 'polypeptide(L)' 'MYSDYQSDTTQFLNQYLEQHPEEAKQRLINRGLLWDVTLNPEEQEDFSAAKLPKKPYTYQPD' A
#
# COMPACT_ATOMS: atom_id res chain seq x y z
N MET A 1 -31.54 -12.04 4.71
CA MET A 1 -31.20 -12.36 6.12
C MET A 1 -30.02 -13.32 6.11
N TYR A 2 -28.83 -12.81 5.80
CA TYR A 2 -27.53 -13.49 5.90
C TYR A 2 -26.50 -12.38 6.01
N SER A 3 -26.48 -11.71 7.16
CA SER A 3 -25.59 -10.56 7.40
C SER A 3 -24.29 -10.96 8.11
N ASP A 4 -24.25 -12.14 8.72
CA ASP A 4 -23.21 -12.48 9.71
C ASP A 4 -22.40 -13.72 9.33
N TYR A 5 -22.53 -14.22 8.10
CA TYR A 5 -21.67 -15.32 7.67
C TYR A 5 -20.23 -14.83 7.48
N GLN A 6 -19.33 -15.33 8.31
CA GLN A 6 -17.89 -15.23 8.14
C GLN A 6 -17.34 -16.61 7.78
N SER A 7 -16.39 -16.67 6.85
CA SER A 7 -15.69 -17.92 6.56
C SER A 7 -14.86 -18.37 7.76
N ASP A 8 -14.59 -19.67 7.85
CA ASP A 8 -13.76 -20.25 8.93
C ASP A 8 -12.40 -19.56 9.03
N THR A 9 -11.82 -19.18 7.88
CA THR A 9 -10.56 -18.44 7.82
C THR A 9 -10.67 -17.06 8.46
N THR A 10 -11.76 -16.33 8.21
CA THR A 10 -11.97 -15.00 8.82
C THR A 10 -12.13 -15.11 10.33
N GLN A 11 -12.87 -16.11 10.81
CA GLN A 11 -13.05 -16.34 12.24
C GLN A 11 -11.73 -16.69 12.94
N PHE A 12 -10.92 -17.57 12.33
CA PHE A 12 -9.58 -17.89 12.82
C PHE A 12 -8.68 -16.66 12.92
N LEU A 13 -8.62 -15.84 11.87
CA LEU A 13 -7.78 -14.64 11.86
C LEU A 13 -8.20 -13.63 12.95
N ASN A 14 -9.50 -13.48 13.18
CA ASN A 14 -10.00 -12.59 14.22
C ASN A 14 -9.58 -13.08 15.62
N GLN A 15 -9.79 -14.37 15.91
CA GLN A 15 -9.37 -14.98 17.19
C GLN A 15 -7.85 -14.87 17.41
N TYR A 16 -7.06 -15.11 16.37
CA TYR A 16 -5.61 -14.99 16.43
C TYR A 16 -5.17 -13.56 16.76
N LEU A 17 -5.75 -12.54 16.09
CA LEU A 17 -5.42 -11.15 16.34
C LEU A 17 -5.86 -10.65 17.73
N GLU A 18 -6.93 -11.21 18.30
CA GLU A 18 -7.34 -10.94 19.69
C GLU A 18 -6.34 -11.50 20.70
N GLN A 19 -5.79 -12.69 20.43
CA GLN A 19 -4.81 -13.36 21.29
C GLN A 19 -3.40 -12.75 21.18
N HIS A 20 -3.09 -12.13 20.03
CA HIS A 20 -1.76 -11.61 19.69
C HIS A 20 -1.77 -10.10 19.40
N PRO A 21 -1.97 -9.23 20.41
CA PRO A 21 -1.99 -7.78 20.22
C PRO A 21 -0.64 -7.19 19.71
N GLU A 22 0.46 -7.91 19.88
CA GLU A 22 1.77 -7.57 19.31
C GLU A 22 1.77 -7.55 17.77
N GLU A 23 0.97 -8.39 17.13
CA GLU A 23 0.86 -8.47 15.67
C GLU A 23 0.31 -7.16 15.09
N ALA A 24 -0.53 -6.44 15.83
CA ALA A 24 -1.02 -5.13 15.42
C ALA A 24 0.14 -4.11 15.29
N LYS A 25 1.11 -4.15 16.21
CA LYS A 25 2.31 -3.31 16.14
C LYS A 25 3.21 -3.75 14.99
N GLN A 26 3.42 -5.06 14.84
CA GLN A 26 4.25 -5.62 13.79
C GLN A 26 3.70 -5.32 12.39
N ARG A 27 2.38 -5.33 12.21
CA ARG A 27 1.71 -4.88 10.99
C ARG A 27 2.05 -3.44 10.61
N LEU A 28 2.09 -2.52 11.57
CA LEU A 28 2.44 -1.13 11.30
C LEU A 28 3.92 -0.98 10.90
N ILE A 29 4.80 -1.68 11.60
CA ILE A 29 6.24 -1.71 11.28
C ILE A 29 6.45 -2.27 9.87
N ASN A 30 5.86 -3.43 9.57
CA ASN A 30 5.96 -4.07 8.27
C ASN A 30 5.37 -3.22 7.13
N ARG A 31 4.29 -2.48 7.40
CA ARG A 31 3.72 -1.52 6.43
C ARG A 31 4.71 -0.39 6.13
N GLY A 32 5.50 0.04 7.10
CA GLY A 32 6.55 1.05 6.92
C GLY A 32 7.73 0.56 6.10
N LEU A 33 8.08 -0.73 6.18
CA LEU A 33 9.28 -1.26 5.51
C LEU A 33 9.25 -1.19 3.98
N LEU A 34 8.09 -1.44 3.35
CA LEU A 34 8.02 -1.61 1.89
C LEU A 34 8.20 -0.30 1.12
N TRP A 35 8.01 0.86 1.76
CA TRP A 35 7.97 2.15 1.07
C TRP A 35 8.91 3.20 1.68
N ASP A 36 9.75 2.80 2.63
CA ASP A 36 10.80 3.67 3.16
C ASP A 36 11.98 3.68 2.18
N VAL A 37 11.86 4.52 1.14
CA VAL A 37 12.87 4.67 0.10
C VAL A 37 13.49 6.06 0.23
N THR A 38 14.79 6.11 0.49
CA THR A 38 15.57 7.34 0.36
C THR A 38 15.81 7.61 -1.13
N LEU A 39 15.19 8.66 -1.65
CA LEU A 39 15.38 9.09 -3.03
C LEU A 39 16.71 9.83 -3.16
N ASN A 40 17.47 9.53 -4.21
CA ASN A 40 18.70 10.26 -4.54
C ASN A 40 18.35 11.68 -5.06
N PRO A 41 18.89 12.76 -4.47
CA PRO A 41 18.61 14.13 -4.92
C PRO A 41 18.97 14.37 -6.40
N GLU A 42 20.07 13.79 -6.88
CA GLU A 42 20.52 13.94 -8.27
C GLU A 42 19.49 13.32 -9.25
N GLU A 43 19.02 12.11 -8.95
CA GLU A 43 17.98 11.45 -9.75
C GLU A 43 16.66 12.25 -9.75
N GLN A 44 16.29 12.86 -8.62
CA GLN A 44 15.09 13.71 -8.57
C GLN A 44 15.19 14.94 -9.46
N GLU A 45 16.36 15.56 -9.52
CA GLU A 45 16.63 16.70 -10.41
C GLU A 45 16.55 16.26 -11.87
N ASP A 46 17.16 15.12 -12.23
CA ASP A 46 17.11 14.56 -13.57
C ASP A 46 15.69 14.21 -14.00
N PHE A 47 14.88 13.58 -13.13
CA PHE A 47 13.47 13.30 -13.41
C PHE A 47 12.64 14.58 -13.58
N SER A 48 12.97 15.63 -12.83
CA SER A 48 12.30 16.92 -12.92
C SER A 48 12.63 17.62 -14.25
N ALA A 49 13.90 17.57 -14.67
CA ALA A 49 14.36 18.10 -15.95
C ALA A 49 13.79 17.33 -17.15
N ALA A 50 13.63 16.01 -17.03
CA ALA A 50 13.08 15.14 -18.09
C ALA A 50 11.54 15.15 -18.18
N LYS A 51 10.84 15.99 -17.41
CA LYS A 51 9.37 15.99 -17.32
C LYS A 51 8.72 16.47 -18.63
N LEU A 52 8.10 15.54 -19.35
CA LEU A 52 7.32 15.84 -20.55
C LEU A 52 5.86 16.21 -20.22
N PRO A 53 5.23 17.13 -20.99
CA PRO A 53 3.80 17.39 -20.86
C PRO A 53 3.01 16.12 -21.18
N LYS A 54 2.23 15.64 -20.23
CA LYS A 54 1.34 14.48 -20.40
C LYS A 54 0.02 14.95 -21.01
N LYS A 55 -0.45 14.26 -22.05
CA LYS A 55 -1.80 14.48 -22.59
C LYS A 55 -2.85 14.23 -21.50
N PRO A 56 -3.97 14.97 -21.48
CA PRO A 56 -5.04 14.76 -20.49
C PRO A 56 -5.69 13.37 -20.60
N TYR A 57 -5.68 12.79 -21.80
CA TYR A 57 -6.14 11.43 -22.05
C TYR A 57 -5.09 10.68 -22.87
N THR A 58 -4.66 9.52 -22.36
CA THR A 58 -3.63 8.67 -22.98
C THR A 58 -3.99 8.23 -24.40
N TYR A 59 -5.29 8.10 -24.69
CA TYR A 59 -5.81 7.64 -25.98
C TYR A 59 -6.44 8.75 -26.81
N GLN A 60 -6.30 10.02 -26.42
CA GLN A 60 -6.80 11.10 -27.24
C GLN A 60 -5.90 11.21 -28.49
N PRO A 61 -6.46 11.02 -29.69
CA PRO A 61 -5.72 11.27 -30.92
C PRO A 61 -5.31 12.75 -30.99
N ASP A 62 -4.16 13.02 -31.61
CA ASP A 62 -3.67 14.39 -31.86
C ASP A 62 -4.59 15.17 -32.80
#